data_AF-A0A4Q0I4Z6-F1
#
_entry.id   AF-A0A4Q0I4Z6-F1
#
_cell.length_a   1.000
_cell.length_b   1.000
_cell.length_c   1.000
_cell.angle_alpha   90.00
_cell.angle_beta   90.00
_cell.angle_gamma   90.00
#
_symmetry.space_group_name_H-M   'P 1'
#
loop_
_entity.id
_entity.type
_entity.pdbx_description
1 polymer ?
#
loop_
_entity_poly.entity_id
_entity_poly.type
_entity_poly.pdbx_seq_one_letter_code
_entity_poly.pdbx_strand_id
1 'polypeptide(L)' 'MDRADTVKIKHSDMLIETIRKASRTMSFDEYAKATGLEKEFIFGILSGQIEEVDKETWDRLSLKN' A
#
# COMPACT_ATOMS: atom_id res chain seq x y z
N MET A 1 -8.71 2.41 28.42
CA MET A 1 -8.00 3.18 27.39
C MET A 1 -7.80 2.25 26.21
N ASP A 2 -8.65 2.42 25.20
CA ASP A 2 -8.60 1.74 23.90
C ASP A 2 -7.16 1.71 23.38
N ARG A 3 -6.58 0.51 23.37
CA ARG A 3 -5.45 0.23 22.50
C ARG A 3 -6.06 0.16 21.11
N ALA A 4 -6.01 1.27 20.39
CA ALA A 4 -6.09 1.20 18.95
C ALA A 4 -4.85 0.40 18.53
N ASP A 5 -5.00 -0.93 18.50
CA ASP A 5 -4.08 -1.85 17.86
C ASP A 5 -3.94 -1.35 16.42
N THR A 6 -2.93 -0.54 16.19
CA THR A 6 -2.42 -0.24 14.85
C THR A 6 -1.88 -1.57 14.37
N VAL A 7 -2.77 -2.38 13.79
CA VAL A 7 -2.43 -3.65 13.16
C VAL A 7 -1.54 -3.28 11.98
N LYS A 8 -0.24 -3.20 12.25
CA LYS A 8 0.78 -3.01 11.24
C LYS A 8 0.84 -4.30 10.45
N ILE A 9 0.48 -4.21 9.19
CA ILE A 9 0.41 -5.36 8.30
C ILE A 9 1.82 -5.62 7.77
N LYS A 10 2.46 -6.70 8.25
CA LYS A 10 3.79 -7.16 7.81
C LYS A 10 3.65 -8.15 6.65
N HIS A 11 3.25 -7.66 5.49
CA HIS A 11 3.09 -8.49 4.30
C HIS A 11 3.69 -7.80 3.08
N SER A 12 5.00 -7.57 3.10
CA SER A 12 5.77 -7.02 1.97
C SER A 12 5.38 -7.70 0.65
N ASP A 13 5.28 -9.03 0.62
CA ASP A 13 4.83 -9.78 -0.57
C ASP A 13 3.40 -9.43 -1.02
N MET A 14 2.44 -9.34 -0.10
CA MET A 14 1.06 -8.98 -0.47
C MET A 14 0.95 -7.52 -0.92
N LEU A 15 1.72 -6.63 -0.29
CA LEU A 15 1.82 -5.22 -0.69
C LEU A 15 2.37 -5.09 -2.11
N ILE A 16 3.48 -5.77 -2.39
CA ILE A 16 4.09 -5.83 -3.73
C ILE A 16 3.10 -6.40 -4.73
N GLU A 17 2.44 -7.52 -4.41
CA GLU A 17 1.46 -8.14 -5.29
C GLU A 17 0.28 -7.21 -5.58
N THR A 18 -0.25 -6.52 -4.56
CA THR A 18 -1.37 -5.58 -4.68
C THR A 18 -1.02 -4.44 -5.62
N ILE A 19 0.13 -3.80 -5.40
CA ILE A 19 0.64 -2.73 -6.25
C ILE A 19 0.87 -3.23 -7.68
N ARG A 20 1.46 -4.42 -7.84
CA ARG A 20 1.73 -5.03 -9.15
C ARG A 20 0.44 -5.34 -9.89
N LYS A 21 -0.60 -5.79 -9.19
CA LYS A 21 -1.92 -6.09 -9.76
C LYS A 21 -2.63 -4.81 -10.19
N ALA A 22 -2.59 -3.76 -9.37
CA ALA A 22 -3.11 -2.45 -9.74
C ALA A 22 -2.38 -1.85 -10.95
N SER A 23 -1.05 -2.00 -11.00
CA SER A 23 -0.20 -1.50 -12.08
C SER A 23 -0.42 -2.20 -13.43
N ARG A 24 -1.10 -3.36 -13.45
CA ARG A 24 -1.53 -4.02 -14.70
C ARG A 24 -2.77 -3.36 -15.30
N THR A 25 -3.55 -2.67 -14.48
CA THR A 25 -4.84 -2.06 -14.86
C THR A 25 -4.71 -0.55 -15.07
N MET A 26 -3.81 0.11 -14.35
CA MET A 26 -3.58 1.56 -14.41
C MET A 26 -2.11 1.90 -14.23
N SER A 27 -1.70 3.12 -14.58
CA SER A 27 -0.32 3.57 -14.37
C SER A 27 -0.02 3.84 -12.90
N PHE A 28 1.25 3.77 -12.48
CA PHE A 28 1.66 4.13 -11.11
C PHE A 28 1.27 5.55 -10.69
N ASP A 29 1.19 6.50 -11.65
CA ASP A 29 0.69 7.86 -11.39
C ASP A 29 -0.78 7.88 -11.02
N GLU A 30 -1.60 7.12 -11.75
CA GLU A 30 -3.02 6.99 -11.49
C GLU A 30 -3.27 6.23 -10.19
N TYR A 31 -2.48 5.19 -9.93
CA TYR A 31 -2.56 4.43 -8.69
C TYR A 31 -2.17 5.28 -7.47
N ALA A 32 -1.10 6.07 -7.53
CA ALA A 32 -0.74 7.02 -6.49
C ALA A 32 -1.87 8.03 -6.23
N LYS A 33 -2.47 8.57 -7.29
CA LYS A 33 -3.63 9.47 -7.18
C LYS A 33 -4.86 8.79 -6.58
N ALA A 34 -5.17 7.57 -7.00
CA ALA A 34 -6.34 6.82 -6.53
C ALA A 34 -6.22 6.41 -5.05
N THR A 35 -5.02 6.00 -4.64
CA THR A 35 -4.72 5.64 -3.25
C THR A 35 -4.47 6.87 -2.36
N GLY A 36 -4.20 8.04 -2.95
CA GLY A 36 -3.78 9.24 -2.24
C GLY A 36 -2.43 9.06 -1.54
N LEU A 37 -1.59 8.13 -2.03
CA LEU A 37 -0.27 7.84 -1.51
C LEU A 37 0.80 8.39 -2.46
N GLU A 38 1.95 8.74 -1.90
CA GLU A 38 3.07 9.19 -2.71
C GLU A 38 3.67 8.03 -3.52
N LYS A 39 4.09 8.33 -4.76
CA LYS A 39 4.75 7.33 -5.60
C LYS A 39 5.99 6.76 -4.93
N GLU A 40 6.77 7.60 -4.25
CA GLU A 40 7.98 7.19 -3.54
C GLU A 40 7.66 6.17 -2.45
N PHE A 41 6.53 6.32 -1.76
CA PHE A 41 6.05 5.36 -0.78
C PHE A 41 5.71 4.01 -1.43
N ILE A 42 4.96 4.03 -2.55
CA ILE A 42 4.61 2.83 -3.31
C ILE A 42 5.89 2.13 -3.84
N PHE A 43 6.86 2.90 -4.32
CA PHE A 43 8.16 2.38 -4.75
C PHE A 43 8.98 1.83 -3.58
N GLY A 44 8.92 2.46 -2.41
CA GLY A 44 9.55 1.97 -1.19
C GLY A 44 9.04 0.59 -0.80
N ILE A 45 7.74 0.35 -0.95
CA ILE A 45 7.14 -0.98 -0.78
C ILE A 45 7.66 -1.96 -1.84
N LEU A 46 7.64 -1.56 -3.12
CA LEU A 46 8.12 -2.40 -4.22
C LEU A 46 9.60 -2.78 -4.10
N SER A 47 10.40 -1.87 -3.57
CA SER A 47 11.83 -2.06 -3.34
C SER A 47 12.13 -2.86 -2.07
N GLY A 48 11.10 -3.21 -1.27
CA GLY A 48 11.26 -3.86 0.02
C GLY A 48 11.86 -2.95 1.11
N GLN A 49 11.94 -1.63 0.87
CA GLN A 49 12.33 -0.66 1.91
C GLN A 49 11.21 -0.42 2.92
N ILE A 50 9.95 -0.63 2.50
CA ILE A 50 8.76 -0.50 3.33
C ILE A 50 8.11 -1.88 3.42
N GLU A 51 8.30 -2.52 4.57
CA GLU A 51 7.81 -3.87 4.85
C GLU A 51 6.53 -3.88 5.70
N GLU A 52 6.24 -2.76 6.36
CA GLU A 52 5.12 -2.60 7.28
C GLU A 52 4.35 -1.34 6.95
N VAL A 53 3.03 -1.46 6.81
CA VAL A 53 2.12 -0.32 6.67
C VAL A 53 0.95 -0.45 7.63
N ASP A 54 0.38 0.70 8.00
CA ASP A 54 -0.85 0.73 8.78
C ASP A 54 -2.05 0.24 7.97
N LYS A 55 -3.08 -0.22 8.68
CA LYS A 55 -4.31 -0.73 8.08
C LYS A 55 -4.97 0.27 7.11
N GLU A 56 -4.95 1.56 7.42
CA GLU A 56 -5.49 2.60 6.53
C GLU A 56 -4.75 2.64 5.18
N THR A 57 -3.42 2.62 5.23
CA THR A 57 -2.56 2.57 4.05
C THR A 57 -2.80 1.30 3.24
N TRP A 58 -2.97 0.16 3.91
CA TRP A 58 -3.32 -1.10 3.26
C TRP A 58 -4.66 -1.07 2.53
N ASP A 59 -5.70 -0.49 3.16
CA ASP A 59 -7.04 -0.38 2.58
C ASP A 59 -6.99 0.49 1.31
N ARG A 60 -6.29 1.63 1.39
CA ARG A 60 -6.00 2.51 0.25
C ARG A 60 -5.27 1.76 -0.87
N LEU A 61 -4.15 1.08 -0.56
CA LEU A 61 -3.38 0.30 -1.54
C LEU A 61 -4.22 -0.79 -2.21
N SER A 62 -5.07 -1.46 -1.44
CA SER A 62 -5.98 -2.48 -1.96
C SER A 62 -7.08 -1.91 -2.85
N LEU A 63 -7.20 -0.58 -2.95
CA LEU A 63 -8.33 0.12 -3.57
C LEU A 63 -9.66 -0.43 -3.06
N LYS A 64 -9.66 -0.95 -1.82
CA LYS A 64 -10.88 -1.35 -1.11
C LYS A 64 -11.46 -0.06 -0.59
N ASN A 65 -12.52 0.39 -1.23
CA ASN A 65 -13.36 1.48 -0.77
C ASN A 65 -14.64 0.90 -0.16
#